data_AF-X1RZ60-F1
#
_entry.id   AF-X1RZ60-F1
#
_cell.length_a   1.000
_cell.length_b   1.000
_cell.length_c   1.000
_cell.angle_alpha   90.00
_cell.angle_beta   90.00
_cell.angle_gamma   90.00
#
_symmetry.space_group_name_H-M   'P 1'
#
loop_
_entity.id
_entity.type
_entity.pdbx_description
1 polymer ?
#
loop_
_entity_poly.entity_id
_entity_poly.type
_entity_poly.pdbx_seq_one_letter_code
_entity_poly.pdbx_strand_id
1 'polypeptide(L)'
;MTTFTCAHKALWNVKEKINAYQYVQNEPGKVLLNIDVRNKFSISDIDSVKRTFLDFYPRFDIEIKFVGHIPRTKSGKFRFLIQKLPIELGDFAQRKG
;
A
#
# COMPACT_ATOMS: atom_id res chain seq x y z
N MET A 1 -0.18 15.09 -9.80
CA MET A 1 0.87 14.40 -9.02
C MET A 1 0.20 13.86 -7.76
N THR A 2 -0.33 12.63 -7.81
CA THR A 2 -1.06 12.06 -6.68
C THR A 2 -0.02 11.58 -5.66
N THR A 3 0.17 12.37 -4.61
CA THR A 3 1.10 12.07 -3.53
C THR A 3 0.63 10.84 -2.75
N PHE A 4 1.57 10.10 -2.16
CA PHE A 4 1.31 8.95 -1.27
C PHE A 4 0.35 9.26 -0.10
N THR A 5 0.03 10.54 0.13
CA THR A 5 -0.94 11.02 1.10
C THR A 5 -2.36 10.46 0.86
N CYS A 6 -2.76 10.16 -0.39
CA CYS A 6 -4.06 9.54 -0.65
C CYS A 6 -4.11 8.06 -0.25
N ALA A 7 -2.99 7.33 -0.30
CA ALA A 7 -2.92 5.94 0.15
C ALA A 7 -3.13 5.81 1.67
N HIS A 8 -2.90 6.88 2.44
CA HIS A 8 -3.26 6.94 3.86
C HIS A 8 -4.77 7.04 4.08
N LYS A 9 -5.55 7.58 3.12
CA LYS A 9 -7.01 7.67 3.22
C LYS A 9 -7.67 6.30 3.22
N ALA A 10 -7.13 5.34 2.45
CA ALA A 10 -7.65 3.97 2.41
C ALA A 10 -7.66 3.29 3.79
N LEU A 11 -6.74 3.68 4.66
CA LEU A 11 -6.59 3.11 6.01
C LEU A 11 -7.09 4.04 7.12
N TRP A 12 -7.65 5.20 6.78
CA TRP A 12 -8.06 6.21 7.77
C TRP A 12 -9.14 5.68 8.72
N ASN A 13 -10.11 4.94 8.19
CA ASN A 13 -11.22 4.37 8.96
C ASN A 13 -10.79 3.26 9.92
N VAL A 14 -9.61 2.68 9.70
CA VAL A 14 -9.10 1.53 10.45
C VAL A 14 -7.79 1.83 11.17
N LYS A 15 -7.33 3.09 11.17
CA LYS A 15 -6.02 3.49 11.72
C LYS A 15 -5.81 3.06 13.17
N GLU A 16 -6.87 3.07 13.97
CA GLU A 16 -6.81 2.70 15.40
C GLU A 16 -6.73 1.18 15.62
N LYS A 17 -7.02 0.40 14.58
CA LYS A 17 -6.96 -1.06 14.58
C LYS A 17 -5.64 -1.60 14.05
N ILE A 18 -4.73 -0.74 13.58
CA ILE A 18 -3.50 -1.11 12.88
C ILE A 18 -2.28 -0.59 13.65
N ASN A 19 -1.27 -1.45 13.82
CA ASN A 19 0.05 -1.03 14.31
C ASN A 19 0.92 -0.49 13.17
N ALA A 20 0.93 -1.18 12.04
CA ALA A 20 1.70 -0.83 10.86
C ALA A 20 1.05 -1.38 9.58
N TYR A 21 1.35 -0.76 8.44
CA TYR A 21 0.94 -1.27 7.14
C TYR A 21 2.07 -1.12 6.13
N GLN A 22 2.01 -1.90 5.07
CA GLN A 22 3.00 -1.89 4.00
C GLN A 22 2.35 -2.30 2.68
N TYR A 23 2.51 -1.46 1.68
CA TYR A 23 2.20 -1.77 0.29
C TYR A 23 3.39 -2.49 -0.34
N VAL A 24 3.15 -3.64 -0.96
CA VAL A 24 4.14 -4.42 -1.69
C VAL A 24 3.65 -4.57 -3.12
N GLN A 25 4.43 -4.07 -4.07
CA GLN A 25 4.15 -4.21 -5.49
C GLN A 25 5.24 -5.07 -6.13
N ASN A 26 4.87 -6.28 -6.53
CA ASN A 26 5.76 -7.19 -7.27
C ASN A 26 5.52 -7.13 -8.78
N GLU A 27 4.27 -6.88 -9.20
CA GLU A 27 3.85 -6.82 -10.60
C GLU A 27 3.17 -5.47 -10.90
N PRO A 28 3.27 -4.94 -12.13
CA PRO A 28 2.52 -3.76 -12.53
C PRO A 28 1.01 -4.00 -12.34
N GLY A 29 0.31 -3.03 -11.74
CA GLY A 29 -1.13 -3.12 -11.51
C GLY A 29 -1.57 -4.00 -10.33
N LYS A 30 -0.70 -4.75 -9.66
CA LYS A 30 -1.07 -5.54 -8.47
C LYS A 30 -0.38 -5.04 -7.20
N VAL A 31 -1.16 -4.83 -6.14
CA VAL A 31 -0.67 -4.33 -4.86
C VAL A 31 -1.10 -5.27 -3.75
N LEU A 32 -0.12 -5.77 -3.00
CA LEU A 32 -0.35 -6.49 -1.75
C LEU A 32 -0.23 -5.52 -0.58
N LEU A 33 -1.32 -5.32 0.15
CA LEU A 33 -1.37 -4.53 1.36
C LEU A 33 -1.20 -5.44 2.59
N ASN A 34 0.01 -5.47 3.14
CA ASN A 34 0.29 -6.11 4.41
C ASN A 34 -0.15 -5.20 5.56
N ILE A 35 -0.91 -5.75 6.51
CA ILE A 35 -1.41 -5.03 7.69
C ILE A 35 -1.01 -5.80 8.95
N ASP A 36 -0.27 -5.12 9.83
CA ASP A 36 -0.03 -5.54 11.21
C ASP A 36 -1.20 -5.06 12.07
N VAL A 37 -2.05 -6.01 12.47
CA VAL A 37 -3.29 -5.73 13.17
C VAL A 37 -3.06 -5.62 14.67
N ARG A 38 -3.59 -4.55 15.26
CA ARG A 38 -3.64 -4.36 16.71
C ARG A 38 -4.91 -4.96 17.31
N ASN A 39 -6.02 -4.81 16.59
CA ASN A 39 -7.36 -5.22 17.02
C ASN A 39 -8.05 -6.03 15.91
N LYS A 40 -9.16 -6.68 16.26
CA LYS A 40 -9.95 -7.47 15.31
C LYS A 40 -10.43 -6.60 14.14
N PHE A 41 -10.21 -7.10 12.92
CA PHE A 41 -10.80 -6.56 11.70
C PHE A 41 -12.12 -7.26 11.40
N SER A 42 -13.12 -6.48 11.04
CA SER A 42 -14.38 -7.00 10.49
C SER A 42 -14.29 -7.11 8.97
N ILE A 43 -15.22 -7.87 8.37
CA ILE A 43 -15.34 -7.96 6.91
C ILE A 43 -15.64 -6.58 6.31
N SER A 44 -16.44 -5.77 6.99
CA SER A 44 -16.76 -4.39 6.57
C SER A 44 -15.55 -3.46 6.59
N ASP A 45 -14.63 -3.65 7.53
CA ASP A 45 -13.36 -2.90 7.56
C ASP A 45 -12.52 -3.21 6.30
N ILE A 46 -12.41 -4.49 5.96
CA ILE A 46 -11.67 -4.96 4.77
C ILE A 46 -12.29 -4.38 3.49
N ASP A 47 -13.62 -4.46 3.38
CA ASP A 47 -14.36 -3.94 2.23
C ASP A 47 -14.21 -2.41 2.10
N SER A 48 -14.27 -1.67 3.22
CA SER A 48 -14.03 -0.22 3.23
C SER A 48 -12.62 0.12 2.73
N VAL A 49 -11.59 -0.58 3.20
CA VAL A 49 -10.20 -0.33 2.77
C VAL A 49 -10.05 -0.58 1.28
N LYS A 50 -10.59 -1.71 0.78
CA LYS A 50 -10.54 -2.05 -0.65
C LYS A 50 -11.27 -1.02 -1.51
N ARG A 51 -12.49 -0.63 -1.14
CA ARG A 51 -13.27 0.37 -1.88
C ARG A 51 -12.57 1.71 -1.94
N THR A 52 -12.10 2.22 -0.80
CA THR A 52 -11.39 3.50 -0.77
C THR A 52 -10.10 3.44 -1.56
N PHE A 53 -9.37 2.32 -1.53
CA PHE A 53 -8.18 2.16 -2.36
C PHE A 53 -8.51 2.20 -3.86
N LEU A 54 -9.53 1.46 -4.29
CA LEU A 54 -9.96 1.41 -5.69
C LEU A 54 -10.54 2.73 -6.20
N ASP A 55 -11.13 3.54 -5.32
CA ASP A 55 -11.58 4.91 -5.64
C ASP A 55 -10.41 5.80 -6.10
N PHE A 56 -9.25 5.67 -5.45
CA PHE A 56 -8.03 6.40 -5.83
C PHE A 56 -7.24 5.71 -6.96
N TYR A 57 -7.28 4.37 -7.01
CA TYR A 57 -6.47 3.55 -7.89
C TYR A 57 -7.31 2.50 -8.63
N PRO A 58 -8.24 2.90 -9.52
CA PRO A 58 -9.21 2.00 -10.13
C PRO A 58 -8.61 0.97 -11.10
N ARG A 59 -7.38 1.20 -11.55
CA ARG A 59 -6.64 0.29 -12.46
C ARG A 59 -5.75 -0.70 -11.72
N PHE A 60 -5.76 -0.68 -10.40
CA PHE A 60 -4.95 -1.56 -9.58
C PHE A 60 -5.82 -2.63 -8.94
N ASP A 61 -5.28 -3.82 -8.83
CA ASP A 61 -5.80 -4.90 -8.01
C ASP A 61 -5.16 -4.85 -6.62
N ILE A 62 -5.96 -4.94 -5.57
CA ILE A 62 -5.49 -4.91 -4.18
C ILE A 62 -5.85 -6.17 -3.42
N GLU A 63 -4.82 -6.85 -2.91
CA GLU A 63 -4.95 -7.95 -1.97
C GLU A 63 -4.57 -7.49 -0.57
N ILE A 64 -5.35 -7.83 0.44
CA ILE A 64 -5.07 -7.49 1.84
C ILE A 64 -4.61 -8.74 2.57
N LYS A 65 -3.45 -8.65 3.21
CA LYS A 65 -2.86 -9.74 4.00
C LYS A 65 -2.55 -9.28 5.41
N PHE A 66 -3.05 -10.02 6.39
CA PHE A 66 -2.73 -9.78 7.79
C PHE A 66 -1.41 -10.45 8.15
N VAL A 67 -0.48 -9.68 8.72
CA VAL A 67 0.84 -10.15 9.13
C VAL A 67 1.03 -9.85 10.62
N GLY A 68 1.78 -10.69 11.33
CA GLY A 68 1.97 -10.52 12.77
C GLY A 68 2.91 -9.35 13.14
N HIS A 69 3.81 -8.96 12.24
CA HIS A 69 4.74 -7.87 12.47
C HIS A 69 5.28 -7.31 11.15
N ILE A 70 5.38 -5.98 11.04
CA ILE A 70 6.08 -5.31 9.93
C ILE A 70 7.35 -4.63 10.48
N PRO A 71 8.56 -5.09 10.08
CA PRO A 71 9.80 -4.53 10.58
C PRO A 71 9.97 -3.08 10.11
N ARG A 72 10.49 -2.25 11.02
CA ARG A 72 10.86 -0.85 10.72
C ARG A 72 12.16 -0.80 9.92
N THR A 73 12.45 0.33 9.29
CA THR A 73 13.75 0.54 8.64
C THR A 73 14.87 0.59 9.69
N LYS A 74 16.14 0.50 9.26
CA LYS A 74 17.31 0.63 10.15
C LYS A 74 17.31 1.93 10.97
N SER A 75 16.65 2.97 10.47
CA SER A 75 16.47 4.26 11.14
C SER A 75 15.18 4.37 11.98
N GLY A 76 14.45 3.28 12.15
CA GLY A 76 13.19 3.23 12.91
C GLY A 76 11.97 3.77 12.17
N LYS A 77 12.07 4.15 10.89
CA LYS A 77 10.92 4.64 10.10
C LYS A 77 10.01 3.49 9.67
N PHE A 78 8.73 3.79 9.45
CA PHE A 78 7.81 2.84 8.84
C PHE A 78 8.20 2.58 7.38
N ARG A 79 8.15 1.30 6.98
CA ARG A 79 8.39 0.89 5.60
C ARG A 79 7.05 0.75 4.87
N PHE A 80 6.55 1.89 4.38
CA PHE A 80 5.21 1.98 3.77
C PHE A 80 5.10 1.36 2.39
N LEU A 81 6.18 1.34 1.59
CA LEU A 81 6.18 0.82 0.24
C LEU A 81 7.41 -0.05 -0.02
N ILE A 82 7.19 -1.21 -0.62
CA ILE A 82 8.21 -2.05 -1.25
C ILE A 82 7.80 -2.25 -2.70
N GLN A 83 8.55 -1.66 -3.64
CA GLN A 83 8.35 -1.86 -5.07
C GLN A 83 9.46 -2.76 -5.60
N LYS A 84 9.08 -3.93 -6.13
CA LYS A 84 9.96 -4.93 -6.76
C LYS A 84 9.63 -5.09 -8.24
N LEU A 85 9.30 -3.99 -8.89
CA LEU A 85 9.10 -4.00 -10.34
C LEU A 85 10.45 -4.16 -11.04
N PRO A 86 10.57 -5.00 -12.08
CA PRO A 86 11.70 -4.94 -12.97
C PRO A 86 11.69 -3.55 -13.62
N ILE A 87 12.69 -2.73 -13.30
CA ILE A 87 12.84 -1.42 -13.93
C ILE A 87 13.47 -1.72 -15.29
N GLU A 88 12.67 -1.76 -16.35
CA GLU A 88 13.23 -1.69 -17.69
C GLU A 88 13.77 -0.27 -17.86
N LEU A 89 15.09 -0.14 -17.85
CA LEU A 89 15.82 1.13 -17.83
C LEU A 89 15.68 1.95 -19.14
N GLY A 90 14.67 1.67 -19.97
CA GLY A 90 14.50 2.19 -21.34
C GLY A 90 13.60 3.43 -21.48
N ASP A 91 12.76 3.76 -20.48
CA ASP A 91 11.69 4.76 -20.69
C ASP A 91 11.97 6.18 -20.15
N PHE A 92 13.19 6.44 -19.64
CA PHE A 92 13.56 7.77 -19.12
C PHE A 92 14.34 8.65 -20.11
N ALA A 93 14.50 8.24 -21.37
CA ALA A 93 15.27 8.99 -22.37
C ALA A 93 14.38 9.63 -23.46
N GLN A 94 13.43 10.50 -23.10
CA GLN A 94 12.85 11.44 -24.09
C GLN A 94 12.11 12.63 -23.46
N ARG A 95 12.78 13.44 -22.64
CA ARG A 95 12.42 14.86 -22.45
C ARG A 95 13.66 15.73 -22.34
N LYS A 96 14.37 15.84 -23.46
CA LYS A 96 15.08 17.07 -23.83
C LYS A 96 14.73 17.36 -25.29
N GLY A 97 13.86 18.34 -25.47
CA GLY A 97 13.48 18.97 -26.72
C GLY A 97 12.94 20.34 -26.34
#